data_AF-A0A6L8QDJ7-F1
#
_entry.id   AF-A0A6L8QDJ7-F1
#
_cell.length_a   1.000
_cell.length_b   1.000
_cell.length_c   1.000
_cell.angle_alpha   90.00
_cell.angle_beta   90.00
_cell.angle_gamma   90.00
#
_symmetry.space_group_name_H-M   'P 1'
#
loop_
_entity.id
_entity.type
_entity.pdbx_description
1 polymer ?
#
loop_
_entity_poly.entity_id
_entity_poly.type
_entity_poly.pdbx_seq_one_letter_code
_entity_poly.pdbx_strand_id
1 'polypeptide(L)'
;LSLTSGVKVGITRHYNIPNRWIDQGALKGLIIARVPERILSGQIEVAIAKEFADKTNWRKMLKGEVEDVDLLSYRDKAHTLFPSELKKYAVVDAQVEELVYPVMSVPEKIVSHNLDKIPEFTDRLTGIKGQYLIFENRVINLRKYAGYHLEFDG
;
A
#
# COMPACT_ATOMS: atom_id res chain seq x y z
N LEU A 1 -5.69 -7.21 -4.43
CA LEU A 1 -6.08 -6.55 -3.17
C LEU A 1 -4.82 -6.21 -2.37
N SER A 2 -4.88 -5.17 -1.54
CA SER A 2 -3.89 -4.88 -0.52
C SER A 2 -4.57 -4.36 0.76
N LEU A 3 -4.08 -4.79 1.92
CA LEU A 3 -4.48 -4.28 3.23
C LEU A 3 -3.46 -3.25 3.68
N THR A 4 -3.82 -1.96 3.67
CA THR A 4 -2.94 -0.86 4.12
C THR A 4 -3.45 -0.30 5.45
N SER A 5 -4.31 0.72 5.43
CA SER A 5 -5.19 1.08 6.56
C SER A 5 -6.63 0.61 6.37
N GLY A 6 -6.86 -0.18 5.33
CA GLY A 6 -8.11 -0.83 4.93
C GLY A 6 -7.85 -1.65 3.67
N VAL A 7 -8.82 -2.47 3.27
CA VAL A 7 -8.74 -3.30 2.05
C VAL A 7 -8.98 -2.46 0.81
N LYS A 8 -8.10 -2.64 -0.18
CA LYS A 8 -8.10 -1.89 -1.42
C LYS A 8 -7.92 -2.78 -2.62
N VAL A 9 -8.46 -2.34 -3.74
CA VAL A 9 -8.14 -2.85 -5.06
C VAL A 9 -7.10 -1.94 -5.72
N GLY A 10 -6.21 -2.52 -6.52
CA GLY A 10 -5.28 -1.76 -7.33
C GLY A 10 -4.73 -2.61 -8.47
N ILE A 11 -4.38 -1.95 -9.58
CA ILE A 11 -3.75 -2.58 -10.74
C ILE A 11 -2.23 -2.47 -10.65
N THR A 12 -1.54 -3.55 -11.01
CA THR A 12 -0.08 -3.58 -11.11
C THR A 12 0.38 -4.59 -12.14
N ARG A 13 1.60 -4.41 -12.65
CA ARG A 13 2.24 -5.41 -13.51
C ARG A 13 2.79 -6.54 -12.63
N HIS A 14 2.77 -7.77 -13.15
CA HIS A 14 3.14 -8.96 -12.39
C HIS A 14 4.56 -8.88 -11.80
N TYR A 15 5.53 -8.35 -12.57
CA TYR A 15 6.93 -8.22 -12.14
C TYR A 15 7.15 -7.16 -11.05
N ASN A 16 6.14 -6.34 -10.75
CA ASN A 16 6.21 -5.32 -9.70
C ASN A 16 5.56 -5.80 -8.39
N ILE A 17 5.17 -7.06 -8.28
CA ILE A 17 4.77 -7.70 -7.03
C ILE A 17 6.01 -8.37 -6.43
N PRO A 18 6.31 -8.21 -5.11
CA PRO A 18 5.52 -7.51 -4.09
C PRO A 18 5.84 -6.01 -3.95
N ASN A 19 6.79 -5.47 -4.71
CA ASN A 19 7.25 -4.07 -4.58
C ASN A 19 6.12 -3.03 -4.57
N ARG A 20 5.07 -3.21 -5.37
CA ARG A 20 3.89 -2.33 -5.38
C ARG A 20 3.17 -2.27 -4.03
N TRP A 21 3.06 -3.41 -3.35
CA TRP A 21 2.43 -3.49 -2.03
C TRP A 21 3.33 -2.87 -0.96
N ILE A 22 4.63 -3.14 -1.03
CA ILE A 22 5.64 -2.52 -0.17
C ILE A 22 5.57 -1.00 -0.30
N ASP A 23 5.61 -0.47 -1.52
CA ASP A 23 5.47 0.97 -1.82
C ASP A 23 4.22 1.61 -1.19
N GLN A 24 3.13 0.85 -1.09
CA GLN A 24 1.86 1.31 -0.51
C GLN A 24 1.81 1.19 1.01
N GLY A 25 2.81 0.58 1.65
CA GLY A 25 2.83 0.26 3.07
C GLY A 25 1.80 -0.80 3.45
N ALA A 26 1.48 -1.73 2.55
CA ALA A 26 0.52 -2.79 2.80
C ALA A 26 1.08 -3.80 3.81
N LEU A 27 0.25 -4.27 4.73
CA LEU A 27 0.53 -5.36 5.66
C LEU A 27 0.26 -6.73 5.04
N LYS A 28 -0.75 -6.81 4.16
CA LYS A 28 -1.13 -8.03 3.45
C LYS A 28 -1.41 -7.72 1.98
N GLY A 29 -1.04 -8.63 1.09
CA GLY A 29 -1.29 -8.59 -0.35
C GLY A 29 -1.99 -9.85 -0.83
N LEU A 30 -2.86 -9.73 -1.82
CA LEU A 30 -3.49 -10.89 -2.46
C LEU A 30 -3.78 -10.62 -3.93
N ILE A 31 -3.34 -11.50 -4.81
CA ILE A 31 -3.69 -11.45 -6.24
C ILE A 31 -5.08 -12.04 -6.41
N ILE A 32 -5.99 -11.29 -7.05
CA ILE A 32 -7.37 -11.74 -7.28
C ILE A 32 -7.71 -11.96 -8.76
N ALA A 33 -6.89 -11.43 -9.66
CA ALA A 33 -7.05 -11.60 -11.10
C ALA A 33 -5.71 -11.48 -11.82
N ARG A 34 -5.56 -12.21 -12.93
CA ARG A 34 -4.46 -12.06 -13.89
C ARG A 34 -5.04 -11.90 -15.29
N VAL A 35 -4.74 -10.78 -15.93
CA VAL A 35 -5.25 -10.44 -17.26
C VAL A 35 -4.10 -10.22 -18.24
N PRO A 36 -4.30 -10.49 -19.54
CA PRO A 36 -3.29 -10.24 -20.56
C PRO A 36 -3.09 -8.75 -20.85
N GLU A 37 -4.13 -7.93 -20.62
CA GLU A 37 -4.14 -6.52 -21.01
C GLU A 37 -4.60 -5.60 -19.89
N ARG A 38 -3.99 -4.42 -19.80
CA ARG A 38 -4.30 -3.42 -18.76
C ARG A 38 -5.76 -2.98 -18.81
N ILE A 39 -6.36 -2.86 -19.99
CA ILE A 39 -7.76 -2.44 -20.13
C ILE A 39 -8.73 -3.38 -19.40
N LEU A 40 -8.48 -4.69 -19.44
CA LEU A 40 -9.28 -5.70 -18.75
C LEU A 40 -9.16 -5.58 -17.23
N SER A 41 -7.95 -5.31 -16.72
CA SER A 41 -7.78 -5.02 -15.28
C SER A 41 -8.50 -3.75 -14.85
N GLY A 42 -8.57 -2.74 -15.73
CA GLY A 42 -9.32 -1.52 -15.50
C GLY A 42 -10.82 -1.77 -15.40
N GLN A 43 -11.37 -2.60 -16.29
CA GLN A 43 -12.78 -3.00 -16.25
C GLN A 43 -13.11 -3.75 -14.96
N ILE A 44 -12.26 -4.69 -14.53
CA ILE A 44 -12.41 -5.39 -13.25
C ILE A 44 -12.34 -4.39 -12.08
N GLU A 45 -11.32 -3.53 -12.05
CA GLU A 45 -11.13 -2.54 -10.98
C GLU A 45 -12.35 -1.63 -10.84
N VAL A 46 -12.88 -1.08 -11.94
CA VAL A 46 -14.07 -0.22 -11.95
C VAL A 46 -15.30 -0.97 -11.43
N ALA A 47 -15.49 -2.22 -11.85
CA ALA A 47 -16.63 -3.04 -11.42
C ALA A 47 -16.63 -3.27 -9.90
N ILE A 48 -15.44 -3.43 -9.29
CA ILE A 48 -15.34 -3.74 -7.87
C ILE A 48 -15.11 -2.52 -6.98
N ALA A 49 -14.53 -1.42 -7.49
CA ALA A 49 -14.08 -0.27 -6.70
C ALA A 49 -15.17 0.38 -5.82
N LYS A 50 -16.45 0.23 -6.16
CA LYS A 50 -17.58 0.75 -5.34
C LYS A 50 -17.67 0.11 -3.96
N GLU A 51 -17.15 -1.10 -3.80
CA GLU A 51 -17.23 -1.90 -2.56
C GLU A 51 -15.92 -1.87 -1.75
N PHE A 52 -14.88 -1.18 -2.23
CA PHE A 52 -13.55 -1.13 -1.60
C PHE A 52 -13.13 0.31 -1.29
N ALA A 53 -12.21 0.47 -0.34
CA ALA A 53 -11.71 1.79 0.03
C ALA A 53 -10.86 2.41 -1.09
N ASP A 54 -11.16 3.65 -1.46
CA ASP A 54 -10.43 4.40 -2.49
C ASP A 54 -9.04 4.86 -2.01
N LYS A 55 -8.96 5.47 -0.82
CA LYS A 55 -7.75 6.17 -0.32
C LYS A 55 -7.21 5.61 0.99
N THR A 56 -5.89 5.62 1.11
CA THR A 56 -5.18 5.09 2.27
C THR A 56 -5.11 6.22 3.28
N ASN A 57 -5.65 6.00 4.48
CA ASN A 57 -5.30 6.86 5.61
C ASN A 57 -3.87 6.51 6.02
N TRP A 58 -2.90 7.25 5.49
CA TRP A 58 -1.47 6.99 5.68
C TRP A 58 -1.04 7.14 7.14
N ARG A 59 -1.73 7.98 7.94
CA ARG A 59 -1.45 8.11 9.38
C ARG A 59 -1.78 6.82 10.13
N LYS A 60 -3.00 6.28 9.93
CA LYS A 60 -3.39 4.98 10.50
C LYS A 60 -2.46 3.86 10.03
N MET A 61 -2.10 3.86 8.75
CA MET A 61 -1.18 2.87 8.16
C MET A 61 0.19 2.89 8.85
N LEU A 62 0.78 4.07 9.09
CA LEU A 62 2.06 4.18 9.79
C LEU A 62 1.94 3.76 11.27
N LYS A 63 0.83 4.14 11.93
CA LYS A 63 0.58 3.73 13.32
C LYS A 63 0.34 2.23 13.50
N GLY A 64 0.09 1.48 12.41
CA GLY A 64 -0.28 0.07 12.50
C GLY A 64 -1.70 -0.13 13.07
N GLU A 65 -2.51 0.93 13.14
CA GLU A 65 -3.91 0.88 13.56
C GLU A 65 -4.77 0.33 12.41
N VAL A 66 -4.58 -0.95 12.11
CA VAL A 66 -5.22 -1.65 11.00
C VAL A 66 -5.91 -2.88 11.56
N GLU A 67 -7.22 -2.97 11.31
CA GLU A 67 -7.99 -4.15 11.67
C GLU A 67 -7.51 -5.34 10.85
N ASP A 68 -7.36 -6.49 11.51
CA ASP A 68 -7.08 -7.73 10.81
C ASP A 68 -8.32 -8.17 10.03
N VAL A 69 -8.12 -8.55 8.78
CA VAL A 69 -9.20 -8.87 7.86
C VAL A 69 -8.83 -10.08 7.01
N ASP A 70 -9.84 -10.87 6.70
CA ASP A 70 -9.68 -12.02 5.82
C ASP A 70 -9.71 -11.59 4.34
N LEU A 71 -8.52 -11.43 3.75
CA LEU A 71 -8.40 -11.08 2.33
C LEU A 71 -8.99 -12.13 1.38
N LEU A 72 -9.10 -13.40 1.77
CA LEU A 72 -9.72 -14.43 0.94
C LEU A 72 -11.22 -14.19 0.83
N SER A 73 -11.90 -13.89 1.94
CA SER A 73 -13.30 -13.45 1.94
C SER A 73 -13.54 -12.21 1.06
N TYR A 74 -12.64 -11.22 1.11
CA TYR A 74 -12.73 -10.04 0.24
C TYR A 74 -12.50 -10.37 -1.24
N ARG A 75 -11.60 -11.31 -1.57
CA ARG A 75 -11.41 -11.80 -2.94
C ARG A 75 -12.67 -12.47 -3.44
N ASP A 76 -13.26 -13.36 -2.65
CA ASP A 76 -14.43 -14.12 -3.05
C ASP A 76 -15.62 -13.17 -3.29
N LYS A 77 -15.81 -12.17 -2.41
CA LYS A 77 -16.75 -11.07 -2.65
C LYS A 77 -16.43 -10.34 -3.96
N ALA A 78 -15.17 -9.96 -4.20
CA ALA A 78 -14.76 -9.27 -5.43
C ALA A 78 -15.08 -10.08 -6.69
N HIS A 79 -14.84 -11.40 -6.69
CA HIS A 79 -15.13 -12.26 -7.84
C HIS A 79 -16.60 -12.29 -8.22
N THR A 80 -17.52 -12.14 -7.26
CA THR A 80 -18.96 -12.05 -7.56
C THR A 80 -19.32 -10.80 -8.36
N LEU A 81 -18.51 -9.74 -8.24
CA LEU A 81 -18.69 -8.45 -8.89
C LEU A 81 -17.99 -8.36 -10.25
N PHE A 82 -17.21 -9.38 -10.65
CA PHE A 82 -16.54 -9.37 -11.95
C PHE A 82 -17.57 -9.44 -13.09
N PRO A 83 -17.38 -8.66 -14.17
CA PRO A 83 -18.15 -8.83 -15.40
C PRO A 83 -18.07 -10.29 -15.89
N SER A 84 -19.17 -10.82 -16.41
CA SER A 84 -19.31 -12.24 -16.77
C SER A 84 -18.19 -12.73 -17.69
N GLU A 85 -17.82 -11.93 -18.68
CA GLU A 85 -16.77 -12.20 -19.66
C GLU A 85 -15.34 -12.16 -19.07
N LEU A 86 -15.17 -11.53 -17.91
CA LEU A 86 -13.89 -11.37 -17.22
C LEU A 86 -13.70 -12.36 -16.06
N LYS A 87 -14.74 -13.11 -15.66
CA LYS A 87 -14.65 -14.13 -14.60
C LYS A 87 -13.59 -15.18 -14.84
N LYS A 88 -13.29 -15.49 -16.11
CA LYS A 88 -12.20 -16.41 -16.50
C LYS A 88 -10.80 -15.97 -16.05
N TYR A 89 -10.62 -14.70 -15.70
CA TYR A 89 -9.35 -14.15 -15.22
C TYR A 89 -9.22 -14.15 -13.69
N ALA A 90 -10.25 -14.60 -12.97
CA ALA A 90 -10.22 -14.73 -11.52
C ALA A 90 -9.16 -15.75 -11.07
N VAL A 91 -8.44 -15.42 -10.01
CA VAL A 91 -7.42 -16.29 -9.39
C VAL A 91 -7.93 -16.74 -8.03
N VAL A 92 -8.07 -18.05 -7.81
CA VAL A 92 -8.71 -18.64 -6.61
C VAL A 92 -7.74 -19.36 -5.66
N ASP A 93 -6.53 -19.63 -6.13
CA ASP A 93 -5.48 -20.39 -5.44
C ASP A 93 -4.32 -19.52 -4.93
N ALA A 94 -4.38 -18.21 -5.18
CA ALA A 94 -3.41 -17.26 -4.65
C ALA A 94 -3.40 -17.25 -3.12
N GLN A 95 -2.20 -17.25 -2.55
CA GLN A 95 -1.97 -17.13 -1.12
C GLN A 95 -1.92 -15.66 -0.70
N VAL A 96 -2.29 -15.41 0.55
CA VAL A 96 -2.09 -14.10 1.17
C VAL A 96 -0.61 -13.94 1.48
N GLU A 97 -0.02 -12.87 0.95
CA GLU A 97 1.36 -12.48 1.27
C GLU A 97 1.35 -11.50 2.44
N GLU A 98 2.06 -11.83 3.50
CA GLU A 98 2.25 -10.93 4.64
C GLU A 98 3.55 -10.13 4.49
N LEU A 99 3.49 -8.85 4.85
CA LEU A 99 4.59 -7.91 4.72
C LEU A 99 4.94 -7.32 6.08
N VAL A 100 6.16 -7.58 6.52
CA VAL A 100 6.71 -7.07 7.78
C VAL A 100 7.67 -5.92 7.48
N TYR A 101 7.57 -4.85 8.27
CA TYR A 101 8.40 -3.66 8.12
C TYR A 101 9.28 -3.46 9.35
N PRO A 102 10.52 -2.99 9.19
CA PRO A 102 11.39 -2.65 10.31
C PRO A 102 10.94 -1.31 10.91
N VAL A 103 10.00 -1.37 11.85
CA VAL A 103 9.48 -0.21 12.58
C VAL A 103 9.62 -0.48 14.08
N MET A 104 10.49 0.29 14.74
CA MET A 104 10.69 0.21 16.19
C MET A 104 9.65 1.03 16.94
N SER A 105 9.40 2.25 16.47
CA SER A 105 8.41 3.16 17.05
C SER A 105 7.92 4.18 16.01
N VAL A 106 6.76 4.76 16.28
CA VAL A 106 6.17 5.85 15.49
C VAL A 106 5.88 7.05 16.40
N PRO A 107 5.96 8.29 15.90
CA PRO A 107 5.57 9.47 16.69
C PRO A 107 4.12 9.38 17.17
N GLU A 108 3.85 9.80 18.41
CA GLU A 108 2.47 9.87 18.94
C GLU A 108 1.55 10.70 18.03
N LYS A 109 2.08 11.85 17.59
CA LYS A 109 1.47 12.73 16.59
C LYS A 109 2.24 12.63 15.27
N ILE A 110 1.59 12.05 14.26
CA ILE A 110 2.18 11.90 12.93
C ILE A 110 2.19 13.24 12.18
N VAL A 111 3.37 13.87 12.14
CA VAL A 111 3.66 15.11 11.40
C VAL A 111 4.63 14.81 10.27
N SER A 112 4.27 15.18 9.04
CA SER A 112 5.16 15.03 7.88
C SER A 112 6.15 16.19 7.81
N HIS A 113 7.43 15.90 7.74
CA HIS A 113 8.46 16.87 7.45
C HIS A 113 8.39 17.33 5.99
N ASN A 114 8.69 18.62 5.75
CA ASN A 114 8.65 19.25 4.44
C ASN A 114 9.99 19.93 4.13
N LEU A 115 10.81 19.31 3.26
CA LEU A 115 12.12 19.83 2.86
C LEU A 115 12.03 21.16 2.09
N ASP A 116 10.91 21.42 1.39
CA ASP A 116 10.70 22.70 0.68
C ASP A 116 10.57 23.88 1.65
N LYS A 117 10.19 23.61 2.91
CA LYS A 117 10.00 24.63 3.95
C LYS A 117 11.18 24.69 4.91
N ILE A 118 11.70 23.54 5.30
CA ILE A 118 12.82 23.38 6.22
C ILE A 118 13.72 22.33 5.56
N PRO A 119 14.82 22.71 4.90
CA PRO A 119 15.57 21.82 3.99
C PRO A 119 16.40 20.75 4.70
N GLU A 120 16.59 20.88 6.02
CA GLU A 120 17.41 19.98 6.82
C GLU A 120 16.75 19.71 8.17
N PHE A 121 17.04 18.54 8.73
CA PHE A 121 16.73 18.21 10.12
C PHE A 121 17.61 17.08 10.62
N THR A 122 17.84 17.06 11.93
CA THR A 122 18.43 15.92 12.64
C THR A 122 17.36 15.30 13.52
N ASP A 123 17.19 13.98 13.43
CA ASP A 123 16.24 13.22 14.23
C ASP A 123 16.68 11.76 14.24
N ARG A 124 16.23 10.96 15.21
CA ARG A 124 16.59 9.54 15.26
C ARG A 124 15.67 8.75 14.35
N LEU A 125 16.23 8.00 13.39
CA LEU A 125 15.47 7.09 12.54
C LEU A 125 14.98 5.89 13.37
N THR A 126 13.67 5.66 13.37
CA THR A 126 13.01 4.59 14.14
C THR A 126 12.31 3.56 13.25
N GLY A 127 12.23 3.80 11.94
CA GLY A 127 11.76 2.78 11.00
C GLY A 127 11.53 3.26 9.58
N ILE A 128 11.10 2.31 8.74
CA ILE A 128 10.67 2.57 7.37
C ILE A 128 9.42 1.74 7.05
N LYS A 129 8.41 2.38 6.47
CA LYS A 129 7.19 1.71 5.99
C LYS A 129 6.68 2.32 4.71
N GLY A 130 6.66 1.52 3.65
CA GLY A 130 6.42 1.99 2.28
C GLY A 130 7.34 3.14 1.91
N GLN A 131 6.77 4.27 1.52
CA GLN A 131 7.54 5.45 1.09
C GLN A 131 8.00 6.35 2.24
N TYR A 132 7.72 5.97 3.49
CA TYR A 132 7.97 6.83 4.64
C TYR A 132 9.19 6.35 5.42
N LEU A 133 10.14 7.26 5.63
CA LEU A 133 11.05 7.15 6.78
C LEU A 133 10.34 7.70 8.01
N ILE A 134 10.53 7.01 9.13
CA ILE A 134 9.89 7.30 10.41
C ILE A 134 11.00 7.64 11.40
N PHE A 135 10.86 8.77 12.07
CA PHE A 135 11.76 9.25 13.10
C PHE A 135 11.03 9.37 14.43
N GLU A 136 11.74 9.68 15.53
CA GLU A 136 11.11 9.83 16.86
C GLU A 136 10.01 10.90 16.88
N ASN A 137 10.22 12.04 16.21
CA ASN A 137 9.31 13.19 16.31
C ASN A 137 8.52 13.49 15.02
N ARG A 138 8.88 12.87 13.90
CA ARG A 138 8.30 13.18 12.58
C ARG A 138 8.39 12.00 11.62
N VAL A 139 7.73 12.14 10.48
CA VAL A 139 7.87 11.21 9.35
C VAL A 139 8.16 11.99 8.08
N ILE A 140 8.71 11.35 7.06
CA ILE A 140 8.92 11.98 5.75
C ILE A 140 8.57 11.02 4.63
N ASN A 141 7.73 11.46 3.69
CA ASN A 141 7.45 10.70 2.48
C ASN A 141 8.54 11.00 1.43
N LEU A 142 9.43 10.04 1.17
CA LEU A 142 10.52 10.23 0.23
C LEU A 142 10.08 10.31 -1.23
N ARG A 143 8.92 9.72 -1.60
CA ARG A 143 8.39 9.84 -2.96
C ARG A 143 8.09 11.29 -3.34
N LYS A 144 7.75 12.14 -2.36
CA LYS A 144 7.53 13.58 -2.61
C LYS A 144 8.78 14.25 -3.20
N TYR A 145 9.97 13.78 -2.82
CA TYR A 145 11.25 14.37 -3.21
C TYR A 145 11.91 13.58 -4.33
N ALA A 146 11.13 12.90 -5.17
CA ALA A 146 11.64 12.31 -6.39
C ALA A 146 12.30 13.40 -7.26
N GLY A 147 13.58 13.22 -7.60
CA GLY A 147 14.39 14.19 -8.33
C GLY A 147 15.25 15.11 -7.45
N TYR A 148 15.13 15.03 -6.13
CA TYR A 148 16.04 15.73 -5.21
C TYR A 148 17.33 14.92 -5.05
N HIS A 149 18.44 15.61 -4.81
CA HIS A 149 19.63 15.02 -4.22
C HIS A 149 19.53 15.14 -2.70
N LEU A 150 19.47 14.02 -1.99
CA LEU A 150 19.38 13.97 -0.54
C LEU A 150 20.68 13.38 0.01
N GLU A 151 21.21 14.01 1.05
CA GLU A 151 22.38 13.54 1.79
C GLU A 151 21.93 13.11 3.20
N PHE A 152 22.56 12.06 3.72
CA PHE A 152 22.29 11.54 5.06
C PHE A 152 23.62 11.48 5.81
N ASP A 153 23.76 12.31 6.85
CA ASP A 153 24.92 12.32 7.74
C ASP A 153 24.55 11.64 9.06
N GLY A 154 25.45 10.78 9.57
CA GLY A 154 25.22 9.91 10.74
C GLY A 154 26.31 9.99 11.78
#